data_AF-A0A7W0Z5Z9-F1
#
_entry.id   AF-A0A7W0Z5Z9-F1
#
_cell.length_a   1.000
_cell.length_b   1.000
_cell.length_c   1.000
_cell.angle_alpha   90.00
_cell.angle_beta   90.00
_cell.angle_gamma   90.00
#
_symmetry.space_group_name_H-M   'P 1'
#
loop_
_entity.id
_entity.type
_entity.pdbx_description
1 polymer ?
#
loop_
_entity_poly.entity_id
_entity_poly.type
_entity_poly.pdbx_seq_one_letter_code
_entity_poly.pdbx_strand_id
1 'polypeptide(L)'
;MRARSMVLSLIVATAVAAAGPIAAPAAAAGEVLFVVAAPGAPTPGETAVRGRLADAGHLVTLADDNTVSQAQAAGVAFVLVGQSASSNLATVKSLASVEVPIWVAKPYLFDDFGLTGAVPGTDYADKPGSTLTIADATHPMAAGRTGTVTIQSGGRLSIGRPAASASIVARAGTDPSVFTVQPGDTLANGSPAPACRVTFPVFGNAPSTYTADGWAMFDATASWTAANCTAGPPVDTPPEVTVTFPSAGSSISDTVALTATATDDTGVMNVAFDVDGAPVGVDDSAPYSVLWNSGGVSDGTHTVTATATDTAGQAGTDTVPFTVANGPPPTGGDVLLVVAAPAALTGGENAVVGRLTASGFTVTVADDNAVSATQTTGKSFVLVGQSTNANLASVKSLAGVSVPVWVAKPYLFDDFGLTGPVAGTDYGDKPGSALTIADPAHPLAAGRTGTVTIQSGGRVSWGRPAAAAAIVARAGADASVFT
;
A
#
# COMPACT_ATOMS: atom_id res chain seq x y z
N MET A 1 -52.91 -72.96 -33.10
CA MET A 1 -52.92 -72.08 -34.29
C MET A 1 -52.15 -70.82 -33.94
N ARG A 2 -51.11 -70.53 -34.74
CA ARG A 2 -50.13 -69.46 -34.54
C ARG A 2 -50.72 -68.12 -34.98
N ALA A 3 -50.64 -67.08 -34.15
CA ALA A 3 -50.86 -65.69 -34.57
C ALA A 3 -49.51 -64.99 -34.75
N ARG A 4 -49.37 -64.32 -35.89
CA ARG A 4 -48.11 -63.83 -36.47
C ARG A 4 -47.65 -62.51 -35.86
N SER A 5 -46.34 -62.41 -35.75
CA SER A 5 -45.54 -61.19 -35.60
C SER A 5 -45.90 -60.11 -36.62
N MET A 6 -46.03 -58.86 -36.18
CA MET A 6 -45.83 -57.70 -37.03
C MET A 6 -45.13 -56.59 -36.23
N VAL A 7 -43.98 -56.19 -36.77
CA VAL A 7 -43.00 -55.25 -36.23
C VAL A 7 -43.54 -53.83 -36.35
N LEU A 8 -43.52 -53.06 -35.25
CA LEU A 8 -43.75 -51.62 -35.27
C LEU A 8 -42.41 -50.91 -35.00
N SER A 9 -41.88 -50.27 -36.03
CA SER A 9 -40.67 -49.44 -35.96
C SER A 9 -40.91 -48.21 -35.08
N LEU A 10 -40.27 -48.16 -33.91
CA LEU A 10 -40.22 -46.99 -33.05
C LEU A 10 -39.03 -46.11 -33.47
N ILE A 11 -39.31 -44.99 -34.15
CA ILE A 11 -38.33 -43.93 -34.38
C ILE A 11 -38.16 -43.20 -33.04
N VAL A 12 -37.05 -43.43 -32.35
CA VAL A 12 -36.62 -42.63 -31.20
C VAL A 12 -35.94 -41.37 -31.76
N ALA A 13 -36.66 -40.27 -31.82
CA ALA A 13 -36.07 -38.95 -31.99
C ALA A 13 -35.42 -38.53 -30.66
N THR A 14 -34.10 -38.57 -30.59
CA THR A 14 -33.33 -37.93 -29.51
C THR A 14 -33.53 -36.42 -29.58
N ALA A 15 -34.44 -35.89 -28.76
CA ALA A 15 -34.50 -34.47 -28.47
C ALA A 15 -33.29 -34.11 -27.60
N VAL A 16 -32.29 -33.47 -28.20
CA VAL A 16 -31.26 -32.74 -27.46
C VAL A 16 -31.98 -31.55 -26.81
N ALA A 17 -32.26 -31.65 -25.52
CA ALA A 17 -32.68 -30.52 -24.72
C ALA A 17 -31.51 -29.53 -24.70
N ALA A 18 -31.61 -28.45 -25.49
CA ALA A 18 -30.75 -27.30 -25.34
C ALA A 18 -31.01 -26.74 -23.93
N ALA A 19 -30.07 -26.96 -23.02
CA ALA A 19 -30.03 -26.27 -21.75
C ALA A 19 -29.93 -24.77 -22.07
N GLY A 20 -31.04 -24.05 -21.90
CA GLY A 20 -31.03 -22.60 -21.89
C GLY A 20 -30.05 -22.10 -20.81
N PRO A 21 -29.50 -20.89 -20.97
CA PRO A 21 -28.56 -20.36 -20.00
C PRO A 21 -29.22 -20.39 -18.62
N ILE A 22 -28.58 -21.11 -17.70
CA ILE A 22 -28.97 -21.15 -16.30
C ILE A 22 -28.84 -19.72 -15.83
N ALA A 23 -29.97 -19.05 -15.56
CA ALA A 23 -29.97 -17.71 -15.01
C ALA A 23 -29.11 -17.73 -13.76
N ALA A 24 -28.07 -16.90 -13.74
CA ALA A 24 -27.26 -16.69 -12.56
C ALA A 24 -28.20 -16.34 -11.38
N PRO A 25 -27.96 -16.85 -10.16
CA PRO A 25 -28.80 -16.52 -9.03
C PRO A 25 -28.79 -15.00 -8.86
N ALA A 26 -29.98 -14.38 -8.80
CA ALA A 26 -30.12 -12.96 -8.54
C ALA A 26 -29.37 -12.64 -7.22
N ALA A 27 -28.38 -11.75 -7.29
CA ALA A 27 -27.71 -11.23 -6.11
C ALA A 27 -28.79 -10.70 -5.14
N ALA A 28 -28.67 -11.03 -3.84
CA ALA A 28 -29.63 -10.59 -2.84
C ALA A 28 -29.74 -9.05 -2.90
N ALA A 29 -30.94 -8.53 -3.11
CA ALA A 29 -31.17 -7.12 -3.47
C ALA A 29 -30.77 -6.10 -2.39
N GLY A 30 -30.36 -6.56 -1.20
CA GLY A 30 -29.89 -5.72 -0.10
C GLY A 30 -30.98 -4.86 0.54
N GLU A 31 -30.61 -4.16 1.62
CA GLU A 31 -31.53 -3.26 2.34
C GLU A 31 -31.60 -1.88 1.67
N VAL A 32 -32.77 -1.24 1.67
CA VAL A 32 -32.97 0.14 1.22
C VAL A 32 -33.45 0.96 2.39
N LEU A 33 -32.67 1.99 2.76
CA LEU A 33 -33.09 2.99 3.73
C LEU A 33 -33.93 4.05 3.02
N PHE A 34 -35.25 4.03 3.22
CA PHE A 34 -36.17 4.97 2.60
C PHE A 34 -36.56 6.07 3.59
N VAL A 35 -35.99 7.26 3.40
CA VAL A 35 -36.18 8.43 4.25
C VAL A 35 -37.45 9.19 3.86
N VAL A 36 -38.37 9.35 4.81
CA VAL A 36 -39.70 9.96 4.64
C VAL A 36 -40.04 10.86 5.83
N ALA A 37 -40.98 11.79 5.66
CA ALA A 37 -41.38 12.71 6.73
C ALA A 37 -42.19 12.06 7.87
N ALA A 38 -42.88 10.95 7.61
CA ALA A 38 -43.74 10.29 8.59
C ALA A 38 -43.75 8.77 8.38
N PRO A 39 -42.75 8.02 8.87
CA PRO A 39 -42.63 6.58 8.60
C PRO A 39 -43.78 5.74 9.16
N GLY A 40 -44.47 6.23 10.21
CA GLY A 40 -45.67 5.59 10.76
C GLY A 40 -46.94 5.77 9.92
N ALA A 41 -46.94 6.70 8.97
CA ALA A 41 -48.09 7.02 8.11
C ALA A 41 -47.61 7.46 6.71
N PRO A 42 -46.96 6.57 5.94
CA PRO A 42 -46.46 6.91 4.61
C PRO A 42 -47.62 7.29 3.68
N THR A 43 -47.36 8.25 2.80
CA THR A 43 -48.29 8.67 1.75
C THR A 43 -48.60 7.50 0.79
N PRO A 44 -49.68 7.56 0.01
CA PRO A 44 -49.95 6.58 -1.04
C PRO A 44 -48.79 6.38 -2.03
N GLY A 45 -48.09 7.46 -2.39
CA GLY A 45 -46.91 7.37 -3.27
C GLY A 45 -45.76 6.61 -2.61
N GLU A 46 -45.43 6.91 -1.35
CA GLU A 46 -44.38 6.21 -0.61
C GLU A 46 -44.74 4.75 -0.34
N THR A 47 -46.02 4.48 -0.07
CA THR A 47 -46.52 3.11 0.08
C THR A 47 -46.34 2.32 -1.21
N ALA A 48 -46.64 2.92 -2.37
CA ALA A 48 -46.44 2.29 -3.67
C ALA A 48 -44.95 2.03 -3.96
N VAL A 49 -44.07 3.00 -3.68
CA VAL A 49 -42.61 2.85 -3.82
C VAL A 49 -42.07 1.73 -2.93
N ARG A 50 -42.45 1.73 -1.65
CA ARG A 50 -42.05 0.70 -0.69
C ARG A 50 -42.52 -0.68 -1.14
N GLY A 51 -43.77 -0.79 -1.58
CA GLY A 51 -44.32 -2.03 -2.13
C GLY A 51 -43.54 -2.51 -3.35
N ARG A 52 -43.26 -1.61 -4.31
CA ARG A 52 -42.52 -1.96 -5.53
C ARG A 52 -41.11 -2.46 -5.24
N LEU A 53 -40.37 -1.79 -4.35
CA LEU A 53 -39.03 -2.21 -3.96
C LEU A 53 -39.05 -3.55 -3.22
N ALA A 54 -40.04 -3.79 -2.36
CA ALA A 54 -40.22 -5.07 -1.69
C ALA A 54 -40.56 -6.21 -2.68
N ASP A 55 -41.42 -5.95 -3.67
CA ASP A 55 -41.73 -6.89 -4.75
C ASP A 55 -40.51 -7.21 -5.62
N ALA A 56 -39.58 -6.26 -5.75
CA ALA A 56 -38.28 -6.44 -6.40
C ALA A 56 -37.23 -7.14 -5.51
N GLY A 57 -37.59 -7.51 -4.27
CA GLY A 57 -36.75 -8.31 -3.36
C GLY A 57 -35.90 -7.50 -2.37
N HIS A 58 -36.02 -6.17 -2.35
CA HIS A 58 -35.31 -5.34 -1.37
C HIS A 58 -35.97 -5.41 0.01
N LEU A 59 -35.15 -5.43 1.07
CA LEU A 59 -35.64 -5.13 2.41
C LEU A 59 -35.78 -3.61 2.54
N VAL A 60 -36.98 -3.07 2.76
CA VAL A 60 -37.17 -1.61 2.84
C VAL A 60 -37.43 -1.16 4.27
N THR A 61 -36.50 -0.39 4.82
CA THR A 61 -36.58 0.23 6.14
C THR A 61 -36.95 1.70 6.00
N LEU A 62 -38.09 2.11 6.58
CA LEU A 62 -38.48 3.52 6.60
C LEU A 62 -37.74 4.27 7.71
N ALA A 63 -37.12 5.40 7.38
CA ALA A 63 -36.48 6.30 8.33
C ALA A 63 -37.23 7.63 8.41
N ASP A 64 -37.36 8.17 9.62
CA ASP A 64 -37.92 9.51 9.87
C ASP A 64 -36.89 10.59 9.51
N ASP A 65 -37.28 11.55 8.69
CA ASP A 65 -36.41 12.65 8.29
C ASP A 65 -35.93 13.51 9.48
N ASN A 66 -36.66 13.55 10.59
CA ASN A 66 -36.30 14.28 11.82
C ASN A 66 -35.20 13.58 12.62
N THR A 67 -34.98 12.28 12.41
CA THR A 67 -34.05 11.48 13.23
C THR A 67 -33.04 10.67 12.42
N VAL A 68 -33.13 10.67 11.09
CA VAL A 68 -32.20 9.92 10.23
C VAL A 68 -30.75 10.33 10.47
N SER A 69 -29.86 9.35 10.47
CA SER A 69 -28.42 9.53 10.69
C SER A 69 -27.59 8.74 9.68
N GLN A 70 -26.33 9.13 9.51
CA GLN A 70 -25.38 8.43 8.64
C GLN A 70 -25.16 6.97 9.08
N ALA A 71 -25.24 6.68 10.38
CA ALA A 71 -25.10 5.33 10.90
C ALA A 71 -26.20 4.38 10.40
N GLN A 72 -27.43 4.88 10.20
CA GLN A 72 -28.52 4.10 9.63
C GLN A 72 -28.35 3.84 8.13
N ALA A 73 -27.58 4.67 7.44
CA ALA A 73 -27.25 4.50 6.03
C ALA A 73 -26.08 3.53 5.82
N ALA A 74 -25.33 3.16 6.86
CA ALA A 74 -24.19 2.27 6.72
C ALA A 74 -24.63 0.85 6.32
N GLY A 75 -24.03 0.31 5.24
CA GLY A 75 -24.23 -1.08 4.82
C GLY A 75 -25.53 -1.40 4.10
N VAL A 76 -26.40 -0.40 3.87
CA VAL A 76 -27.58 -0.57 3.00
C VAL A 76 -27.15 -0.57 1.52
N ALA A 77 -27.95 -1.18 0.65
CA ALA A 77 -27.70 -1.18 -0.80
C ALA A 77 -27.76 0.23 -1.38
N PHE A 78 -28.75 1.03 -0.95
CA PHE A 78 -28.80 2.46 -1.22
C PHE A 78 -29.76 3.18 -0.27
N VAL A 79 -29.59 4.50 -0.16
CA VAL A 79 -30.54 5.38 0.52
C VAL A 79 -31.47 6.00 -0.52
N LEU A 80 -32.78 5.93 -0.29
CA LEU A 80 -33.78 6.68 -1.06
C LEU A 80 -34.28 7.85 -0.20
N VAL A 81 -33.99 9.07 -0.62
CA VAL A 81 -34.55 10.27 0.02
C VAL A 81 -35.85 10.63 -0.70
N GLY A 82 -36.97 10.32 -0.06
CA GLY A 82 -38.31 10.55 -0.60
C GLY A 82 -38.66 12.02 -0.74
N GLN A 83 -39.69 12.32 -1.54
CA GLN A 83 -40.10 13.71 -1.76
C GLN A 83 -40.66 14.38 -0.50
N SER A 84 -41.29 13.60 0.40
CA SER A 84 -41.84 14.14 1.65
C SER A 84 -40.75 14.65 2.59
N ALA A 85 -39.56 14.04 2.58
CA ALA A 85 -38.44 14.39 3.46
C ALA A 85 -38.13 15.89 3.38
N SER A 86 -38.03 16.55 4.51
CA SER A 86 -37.86 18.00 4.58
C SER A 86 -36.49 18.43 4.07
N SER A 87 -36.47 19.37 3.13
CA SER A 87 -35.24 20.00 2.63
C SER A 87 -34.63 21.00 3.60
N ASN A 88 -35.29 21.26 4.74
CA ASN A 88 -34.80 22.19 5.76
C ASN A 88 -34.08 21.49 6.92
N LEU A 89 -34.08 20.15 6.96
CA LEU A 89 -33.55 19.39 8.08
C LEU A 89 -32.08 19.03 7.87
N ALA A 90 -31.23 19.39 8.84
CA ALA A 90 -29.81 19.06 8.84
C ALA A 90 -29.55 17.54 8.89
N THR A 91 -30.45 16.77 9.51
CA THR A 91 -30.40 15.30 9.55
C THR A 91 -30.43 14.70 8.14
N VAL A 92 -31.33 15.18 7.27
CA VAL A 92 -31.40 14.74 5.86
C VAL A 92 -30.17 15.20 5.09
N LYS A 93 -29.76 16.47 5.23
CA LYS A 93 -28.58 17.02 4.54
C LYS A 93 -27.28 16.33 4.94
N SER A 94 -27.20 15.85 6.18
CA SER A 94 -26.03 15.10 6.67
C SER A 94 -25.77 13.81 5.87
N LEU A 95 -26.78 13.29 5.16
CA LEU A 95 -26.62 12.12 4.31
C LEU A 95 -25.81 12.41 3.04
N ALA A 96 -25.61 13.68 2.66
CA ALA A 96 -24.83 14.04 1.48
C ALA A 96 -23.37 13.55 1.53
N SER A 97 -22.82 13.30 2.73
CA SER A 97 -21.44 12.82 2.91
C SER A 97 -21.31 11.30 3.05
N VAL A 98 -22.40 10.51 3.01
CA VAL A 98 -22.27 9.06 3.15
C VAL A 98 -21.71 8.42 1.88
N GLU A 99 -20.91 7.37 2.08
CA GLU A 99 -20.25 6.56 1.04
C GLU A 99 -21.12 5.41 0.53
N VAL A 100 -22.45 5.56 0.68
CA VAL A 100 -23.44 4.63 0.15
C VAL A 100 -24.18 5.31 -1.01
N PRO A 101 -24.58 4.59 -2.07
CA PRO A 101 -25.37 5.18 -3.16
C PRO A 101 -26.62 5.88 -2.63
N ILE A 102 -26.90 7.08 -3.14
CA ILE A 102 -28.07 7.86 -2.74
C ILE A 102 -28.91 8.21 -3.96
N TRP A 103 -30.19 7.89 -3.87
CA TRP A 103 -31.22 8.39 -4.75
C TRP A 103 -31.97 9.54 -4.08
N VAL A 104 -31.86 10.74 -4.65
CA VAL A 104 -32.57 11.94 -4.19
C VAL A 104 -33.79 12.17 -5.10
N ALA A 105 -35.00 12.02 -4.55
CA ALA A 105 -36.22 12.28 -5.32
C ALA A 105 -36.70 13.74 -5.25
N LYS A 106 -36.30 14.47 -4.20
CA LYS A 106 -36.72 15.84 -3.94
C LYS A 106 -35.76 16.84 -4.60
N PRO A 107 -36.22 17.67 -5.56
CA PRO A 107 -35.33 18.60 -6.26
C PRO A 107 -34.74 19.67 -5.34
N TYR A 108 -35.46 20.06 -4.27
CA TYR A 108 -35.00 21.01 -3.26
C TYR A 108 -33.91 20.46 -2.30
N LEU A 109 -33.43 19.25 -2.56
CA LEU A 109 -32.24 18.69 -1.91
C LEU A 109 -31.11 18.48 -2.94
N PHE A 110 -31.31 18.79 -4.22
CA PHE A 110 -30.29 18.48 -5.23
C PHE A 110 -29.00 19.25 -4.99
N ASP A 111 -29.08 20.51 -4.60
CA ASP A 111 -27.92 21.33 -4.23
C ASP A 111 -27.23 20.85 -2.96
N ASP A 112 -28.00 20.49 -1.93
CA ASP A 112 -27.46 19.94 -0.68
C ASP A 112 -26.66 18.64 -0.90
N PHE A 113 -27.04 17.84 -1.90
CA PHE A 113 -26.34 16.62 -2.31
C PHE A 113 -25.34 16.84 -3.45
N GLY A 114 -25.10 18.10 -3.84
CA GLY A 114 -24.15 18.49 -4.90
C GLY A 114 -24.56 18.07 -6.31
N LEU A 115 -25.81 17.67 -6.53
CA LEU A 115 -26.34 17.25 -7.84
C LEU A 115 -26.51 18.44 -8.79
N THR A 116 -26.82 19.64 -8.28
CA THR A 116 -27.07 20.86 -9.07
C THR A 116 -26.50 22.10 -8.39
N GLY A 117 -26.54 23.25 -9.06
CA GLY A 117 -26.34 24.56 -8.42
C GLY A 117 -27.42 24.88 -7.38
N ALA A 118 -27.20 25.94 -6.59
CA ALA A 118 -27.96 26.25 -5.37
C ALA A 118 -29.19 27.17 -5.59
N VAL A 119 -29.55 27.54 -6.82
CA VAL A 119 -30.61 28.53 -7.08
C VAL A 119 -31.94 27.84 -7.45
N PRO A 120 -32.96 27.81 -6.56
CA PRO A 120 -34.27 27.27 -6.89
C PRO A 120 -34.90 27.96 -8.11
N GLY A 121 -35.57 27.18 -8.96
CA GLY A 121 -36.18 27.67 -10.19
C GLY A 121 -35.21 27.86 -11.37
N THR A 122 -33.92 28.05 -11.08
CA THR A 122 -32.85 28.11 -12.09
C THR A 122 -32.16 26.77 -12.22
N ASP A 123 -31.59 26.26 -11.12
CA ASP A 123 -30.75 25.07 -11.09
C ASP A 123 -31.54 23.80 -10.78
N TYR A 124 -32.61 23.91 -10.01
CA TYR A 124 -33.52 22.80 -9.71
C TYR A 124 -34.93 23.29 -9.47
N ALA A 125 -35.91 22.45 -9.78
CA ALA A 125 -37.32 22.73 -9.55
C ALA A 125 -38.16 21.45 -9.68
N ASP A 126 -39.46 21.56 -9.45
CA ASP A 126 -40.44 20.63 -9.98
C ASP A 126 -41.42 21.34 -10.92
N LYS A 127 -41.86 20.63 -11.96
CA LYS A 127 -42.79 21.16 -12.97
C LYS A 127 -43.95 20.18 -13.20
N PRO A 128 -45.16 20.67 -13.52
CA PRO A 128 -46.23 19.80 -14.01
C PRO A 128 -45.75 19.00 -15.22
N GLY A 129 -45.99 17.69 -15.22
CA GLY A 129 -45.54 16.82 -16.29
C GLY A 129 -45.83 15.35 -16.04
N SER A 130 -45.98 14.60 -17.14
CA SER A 130 -46.26 13.16 -17.14
C SER A 130 -45.30 12.35 -18.00
N THR A 131 -44.47 13.02 -18.80
CA THR A 131 -43.64 12.39 -19.83
C THR A 131 -42.16 12.73 -19.66
N LEU A 132 -41.30 11.77 -19.96
CA LEU A 132 -39.86 11.93 -20.08
C LEU A 132 -39.42 11.64 -21.52
N THR A 133 -38.49 12.43 -22.05
CA THR A 133 -37.77 12.11 -23.28
C THR A 133 -36.48 11.42 -22.91
N ILE A 134 -36.26 10.19 -23.40
CA ILE A 134 -35.02 9.45 -23.18
C ILE A 134 -33.87 10.15 -23.92
N ALA A 135 -32.86 10.58 -23.16
CA ALA A 135 -31.67 11.25 -23.66
C ALA A 135 -30.53 10.24 -23.93
N ASP A 136 -30.43 9.18 -23.13
CA ASP A 136 -29.51 8.06 -23.33
C ASP A 136 -30.28 6.74 -23.18
N ALA A 137 -30.59 6.11 -24.31
CA ALA A 137 -31.29 4.83 -24.34
C ALA A 137 -30.39 3.63 -24.03
N THR A 138 -29.07 3.82 -24.04
CA THR A 138 -28.08 2.76 -23.72
C THR A 138 -27.87 2.64 -22.22
N HIS A 139 -28.17 3.70 -21.45
CA HIS A 139 -28.09 3.65 -20.01
C HIS A 139 -29.10 2.64 -19.42
N PRO A 140 -28.69 1.73 -18.50
CA PRO A 140 -29.59 0.72 -17.95
C PRO A 140 -30.88 1.27 -17.35
N MET A 141 -30.81 2.43 -16.68
CA MET A 141 -31.98 3.16 -16.13
C MET A 141 -33.04 3.56 -17.17
N ALA A 142 -32.71 3.59 -18.47
CA ALA A 142 -33.71 3.79 -19.51
C ALA A 142 -34.62 2.56 -19.71
N ALA A 143 -34.26 1.41 -19.14
CA ALA A 143 -34.97 0.15 -19.25
C ALA A 143 -35.28 -0.25 -20.71
N GLY A 144 -34.39 0.09 -21.65
CA GLY A 144 -34.59 -0.15 -23.09
C GLY A 144 -35.65 0.75 -23.75
N ARG A 145 -36.14 1.80 -23.08
CA ARG A 145 -37.03 2.79 -23.69
C ARG A 145 -36.25 3.76 -24.58
N THR A 146 -36.94 4.31 -25.56
CA THR A 146 -36.44 5.36 -26.47
C THR A 146 -37.52 6.41 -26.71
N GLY A 147 -37.13 7.64 -27.08
CA GLY A 147 -38.09 8.69 -27.42
C GLY A 147 -38.87 9.20 -26.21
N THR A 148 -40.12 9.64 -26.43
CA THR A 148 -40.97 10.18 -25.36
C THR A 148 -41.78 9.07 -24.69
N VAL A 149 -41.60 8.92 -23.39
CA VAL A 149 -42.23 7.91 -22.54
C VAL A 149 -43.18 8.60 -21.56
N THR A 150 -44.42 8.12 -21.46
CA THR A 150 -45.35 8.57 -20.41
C THR A 150 -45.09 7.74 -19.17
N ILE A 151 -44.62 8.36 -18.09
CA ILE A 151 -44.26 7.65 -16.85
C ILE A 151 -45.36 7.68 -15.78
N GLN A 152 -46.30 8.63 -15.86
CA GLN A 152 -47.35 8.81 -14.86
C GLN A 152 -48.59 9.48 -15.47
N SER A 153 -49.79 9.29 -14.88
CA SER A 153 -50.98 10.06 -15.27
C SER A 153 -51.13 11.31 -14.37
N GLY A 154 -50.91 12.49 -14.94
CA GLY A 154 -50.87 13.75 -14.18
C GLY A 154 -49.65 13.85 -13.25
N GLY A 155 -49.57 14.90 -12.44
CA GLY A 155 -48.49 15.05 -11.45
C GLY A 155 -47.36 15.99 -11.87
N ARG A 156 -46.20 15.83 -11.22
CA ARG A 156 -45.05 16.72 -11.35
C ARG A 156 -43.77 15.90 -11.51
N LEU A 157 -42.78 16.47 -12.18
CA LEU A 157 -41.47 15.89 -12.43
C LEU A 157 -40.41 16.76 -11.75
N SER A 158 -39.50 16.10 -11.03
CA SER A 158 -38.30 16.73 -10.49
C SER A 158 -37.33 17.03 -11.64
N ILE A 159 -36.79 18.24 -11.70
CA ILE A 159 -35.82 18.66 -12.72
C ILE A 159 -34.60 19.32 -12.08
N GLY A 160 -33.47 19.24 -12.77
CA GLY A 160 -32.20 19.83 -12.33
C GLY A 160 -31.28 20.20 -13.49
N ARG A 161 -30.33 21.10 -13.22
CA ARG A 161 -29.19 21.43 -14.06
C ARG A 161 -27.95 20.81 -13.43
N PRO A 162 -27.59 19.59 -13.83
CA PRO A 162 -26.55 18.86 -13.13
C PRO A 162 -25.15 19.37 -13.49
N ALA A 163 -24.18 18.96 -12.68
CA ALA A 163 -22.75 19.13 -13.01
C ALA A 163 -22.42 18.52 -14.38
N ALA A 164 -21.36 19.01 -15.03
CA ALA A 164 -20.95 18.55 -16.35
C ALA A 164 -20.55 17.05 -16.40
N SER A 165 -20.18 16.48 -15.26
CA SER A 165 -19.87 15.07 -15.05
C SER A 165 -21.10 14.16 -15.11
N ALA A 166 -22.32 14.70 -14.93
CA ALA A 166 -23.50 13.87 -14.81
C ALA A 166 -23.91 13.20 -16.12
N SER A 167 -24.24 11.91 -16.03
CA SER A 167 -24.88 11.16 -17.12
C SER A 167 -26.39 11.43 -17.11
N ILE A 168 -26.90 12.02 -18.19
CA ILE A 168 -28.32 12.40 -18.32
C ILE A 168 -29.07 11.30 -19.06
N VAL A 169 -29.94 10.58 -18.35
CA VAL A 169 -30.70 9.46 -18.90
C VAL A 169 -32.01 9.91 -19.53
N ALA A 170 -32.72 10.83 -18.88
CA ALA A 170 -34.00 11.33 -19.39
C ALA A 170 -34.28 12.77 -18.97
N ARG A 171 -35.07 13.46 -19.81
CA ARG A 171 -35.42 14.88 -19.66
C ARG A 171 -36.92 15.08 -19.57
N ALA A 172 -37.35 16.01 -18.73
CA ALA A 172 -38.70 16.56 -18.74
C ALA A 172 -38.69 17.80 -19.65
N GLY A 173 -39.12 17.64 -20.91
CA GLY A 173 -38.89 18.65 -21.94
C GLY A 173 -37.39 18.80 -22.21
N THR A 174 -36.83 19.98 -21.98
CA THR A 174 -35.39 20.24 -22.14
C THR A 174 -34.58 19.95 -20.88
N ASP A 175 -35.23 19.93 -19.71
CA ASP A 175 -34.54 19.87 -18.42
C ASP A 175 -34.23 18.43 -18.02
N PRO A 176 -33.00 18.10 -17.59
CA PRO A 176 -32.68 16.81 -16.98
C PRO A 176 -33.60 16.50 -15.80
N SER A 177 -34.10 15.26 -15.75
CA SER A 177 -35.01 14.77 -14.71
C SER A 177 -34.57 13.44 -14.12
N VAL A 178 -33.94 12.60 -14.94
CA VAL A 178 -33.29 11.36 -14.52
C VAL A 178 -31.82 11.47 -14.94
N PHE A 179 -30.94 11.57 -13.96
CA PHE A 179 -29.50 11.68 -14.17
C PHE A 179 -28.74 11.09 -12.99
N THR A 180 -27.49 10.74 -13.22
CA THR A 180 -26.61 10.17 -12.21
C THR A 180 -25.23 10.82 -12.26
N VAL A 181 -24.59 10.90 -11.10
CA VAL A 181 -23.16 11.24 -10.95
C VAL A 181 -22.47 10.02 -10.36
N GLN A 182 -21.36 9.57 -10.96
CA GLN A 182 -20.63 8.41 -10.48
C GLN A 182 -19.81 8.77 -9.23
N PRO A 183 -19.42 7.80 -8.41
CA PRO A 183 -18.43 8.04 -7.35
C PRO A 183 -17.16 8.70 -7.90
N GLY A 184 -16.56 9.61 -7.16
CA GLY A 184 -15.34 10.34 -7.55
C GLY A 184 -15.56 11.46 -8.58
N ASP A 185 -16.62 11.40 -9.39
CA ASP A 185 -16.95 12.49 -10.31
C ASP A 185 -17.20 13.81 -9.56
N THR A 186 -16.81 14.92 -10.18
CA THR A 186 -17.00 16.25 -9.61
C THR A 186 -18.48 16.62 -9.52
N LEU A 187 -18.96 16.86 -8.30
CA LEU A 187 -20.29 17.41 -8.02
C LEU A 187 -20.37 18.90 -8.36
N ALA A 188 -21.58 19.46 -8.39
CA ALA A 188 -21.82 20.87 -8.72
C ALA A 188 -21.22 21.85 -7.70
N ASN A 189 -20.92 21.39 -6.48
CA ASN A 189 -20.22 22.13 -5.44
C ASN A 189 -18.68 22.03 -5.56
N GLY A 190 -18.16 21.30 -6.55
CA GLY A 190 -16.72 21.09 -6.80
C GLY A 190 -16.09 19.94 -6.03
N SER A 191 -16.79 19.28 -5.10
CA SER A 191 -16.25 18.12 -4.39
C SER A 191 -16.41 16.84 -5.21
N PRO A 192 -15.58 15.80 -4.99
CA PRO A 192 -15.86 14.47 -5.54
C PRO A 192 -17.14 13.89 -4.91
N ALA A 193 -17.89 13.10 -5.67
CA ALA A 193 -19.04 12.38 -5.16
C ALA A 193 -18.59 11.21 -4.25
N PRO A 194 -18.99 11.17 -2.95
CA PRO A 194 -18.55 10.09 -2.04
C PRO A 194 -19.05 8.70 -2.46
N ALA A 195 -20.20 8.66 -3.12
CA ALA A 195 -20.76 7.50 -3.78
C ALA A 195 -21.71 7.99 -4.88
N CYS A 196 -22.32 7.07 -5.63
CA CYS A 196 -23.30 7.43 -6.65
C CYS A 196 -24.37 8.37 -6.11
N ARG A 197 -24.74 9.36 -6.93
CA ARG A 197 -25.87 10.25 -6.69
C ARG A 197 -26.84 10.14 -7.85
N VAL A 198 -28.06 9.70 -7.57
CA VAL A 198 -29.07 9.34 -8.57
C VAL A 198 -30.31 10.18 -8.38
N THR A 199 -30.94 10.58 -9.49
CA THR A 199 -32.26 11.21 -9.49
C THR A 199 -33.26 10.40 -10.28
N PHE A 200 -34.50 10.44 -9.82
CA PHE A 200 -35.65 9.96 -10.57
C PHE A 200 -36.89 10.65 -9.98
N PRO A 201 -37.86 11.08 -10.80
CA PRO A 201 -39.05 11.74 -10.29
C PRO A 201 -39.84 10.76 -9.43
N VAL A 202 -40.03 11.07 -8.15
CA VAL A 202 -40.90 10.34 -7.20
C VAL A 202 -41.72 11.36 -6.41
N PHE A 203 -42.51 12.17 -7.13
CA PHE A 203 -43.12 13.36 -6.54
C PHE A 203 -44.46 13.05 -5.87
N GLY A 204 -44.55 13.24 -4.55
CA GLY A 204 -45.79 13.09 -3.78
C GLY A 204 -46.48 11.74 -4.06
N ASN A 205 -47.74 11.78 -4.46
CA ASN A 205 -48.52 10.58 -4.78
C ASN A 205 -48.35 10.06 -6.21
N ALA A 206 -47.50 10.68 -7.03
CA ALA A 206 -47.34 10.27 -8.43
C ALA A 206 -46.98 8.79 -8.64
N PRO A 207 -46.20 8.12 -7.76
CA PRO A 207 -45.96 6.68 -7.89
C PRO A 207 -47.25 5.83 -7.93
N SER A 208 -48.33 6.27 -7.29
CA SER A 208 -49.63 5.57 -7.36
C SER A 208 -50.29 5.62 -8.75
N THR A 209 -49.80 6.49 -9.64
CA THR A 209 -50.31 6.67 -11.01
C THR A 209 -49.26 6.36 -12.08
N TYR A 210 -48.16 5.69 -11.71
CA TYR A 210 -47.14 5.29 -12.67
C TYR A 210 -47.71 4.32 -13.70
N THR A 211 -47.31 4.56 -14.95
CA THR A 211 -47.57 3.62 -16.05
C THR A 211 -46.65 2.41 -15.92
N ALA A 212 -46.89 1.38 -16.75
CA ALA A 212 -45.97 0.25 -16.84
C ALA A 212 -44.54 0.70 -17.22
N ASP A 213 -44.41 1.73 -18.05
CA ASP A 213 -43.11 2.29 -18.41
C ASP A 213 -42.46 3.08 -17.28
N GLY A 214 -43.25 3.84 -16.51
CA GLY A 214 -42.76 4.53 -15.32
C GLY A 214 -42.21 3.54 -14.29
N TRP A 215 -42.93 2.46 -14.02
CA TRP A 215 -42.46 1.39 -13.14
C TRP A 215 -41.25 0.64 -13.69
N ALA A 216 -41.21 0.35 -14.99
CA ALA A 216 -40.04 -0.30 -15.58
C ALA A 216 -38.77 0.54 -15.48
N MET A 217 -38.86 1.86 -15.69
CA MET A 217 -37.71 2.76 -15.47
C MET A 217 -37.37 2.88 -13.98
N PHE A 218 -38.36 2.94 -13.08
CA PHE A 218 -38.15 2.94 -11.63
C PHE A 218 -37.38 1.68 -11.17
N ASP A 219 -37.80 0.50 -11.62
CA ASP A 219 -37.16 -0.77 -11.25
C ASP A 219 -35.73 -0.84 -11.78
N ALA A 220 -35.51 -0.36 -13.00
CA ALA A 220 -34.18 -0.28 -13.59
C ALA A 220 -33.27 0.69 -12.83
N THR A 221 -33.81 1.82 -12.35
CA THR A 221 -33.08 2.76 -11.48
C THR A 221 -32.75 2.13 -10.12
N ALA A 222 -33.69 1.44 -9.48
CA ALA A 222 -33.42 0.75 -8.22
C ALA A 222 -32.35 -0.33 -8.38
N SER A 223 -32.47 -1.17 -9.41
CA SER A 223 -31.51 -2.24 -9.70
C SER A 223 -30.12 -1.69 -10.02
N TRP A 224 -30.06 -0.64 -10.85
CA TRP A 224 -28.79 0.00 -11.22
C TRP A 224 -28.11 0.67 -10.02
N THR A 225 -28.88 1.38 -9.18
CA THR A 225 -28.38 2.00 -7.96
C THR A 225 -27.83 0.95 -6.97
N ALA A 226 -28.46 -0.22 -6.88
CA ALA A 226 -28.02 -1.29 -5.98
C ALA A 226 -26.80 -2.08 -6.50
N ALA A 227 -26.69 -2.31 -7.81
CA ALA A 227 -25.73 -3.26 -8.39
C ALA A 227 -24.53 -2.62 -9.10
N ASN A 228 -24.71 -1.42 -9.66
CA ASN A 228 -23.74 -0.82 -10.58
C ASN A 228 -23.09 0.46 -10.03
N CYS A 229 -23.43 0.80 -8.79
CA CYS A 229 -22.96 1.97 -8.07
C CYS A 229 -22.03 1.63 -6.89
N THR A 230 -21.51 0.39 -6.83
CA THR A 230 -20.65 -0.12 -5.75
C THR A 230 -19.15 -0.01 -6.04
N ALA A 231 -18.75 0.56 -7.17
CA ALA A 231 -17.36 0.92 -7.40
C ALA A 231 -17.24 2.45 -7.39
N GLY A 232 -16.80 2.98 -6.25
CA GLY A 232 -15.85 4.09 -6.28
C GLY A 232 -14.79 3.83 -7.35
N PRO A 233 -14.17 4.85 -8.00
CA PRO A 233 -12.75 4.65 -8.26
C PRO A 233 -12.13 4.15 -6.94
N PRO A 234 -11.15 3.22 -6.97
CA PRO A 234 -10.46 2.85 -5.74
C PRO A 234 -10.14 4.14 -5.00
N VAL A 235 -10.49 4.20 -3.71
CA VAL A 235 -10.13 5.35 -2.89
C VAL A 235 -8.62 5.41 -2.98
N ASP A 236 -8.13 6.43 -3.67
CA ASP A 236 -6.71 6.67 -3.83
C ASP A 236 -6.11 6.77 -2.42
N THR A 237 -5.27 5.82 -2.07
CA THR A 237 -4.68 5.76 -0.73
C THR A 237 -3.33 6.46 -0.74
N PRO A 238 -2.91 7.14 0.33
CA PRO A 238 -1.57 7.69 0.39
C PRO A 238 -0.50 6.60 0.15
N PRO A 239 0.63 6.95 -0.46
CA PRO A 239 1.64 5.97 -0.85
C PRO A 239 2.27 5.31 0.39
N GLU A 240 2.59 4.03 0.29
CA GLU A 240 3.43 3.34 1.27
C GLU A 240 4.90 3.51 0.88
N VAL A 241 5.73 3.93 1.83
CA VAL A 241 7.18 4.11 1.63
C VAL A 241 7.94 3.36 2.71
N THR A 242 9.12 2.84 2.35
CA THR A 242 10.03 2.17 3.28
C THR A 242 11.46 2.56 2.97
N VAL A 243 12.17 3.09 3.95
CA VAL A 243 13.61 3.36 3.85
C VAL A 243 14.36 2.04 3.85
N THR A 244 15.11 1.79 2.77
CA THR A 244 15.92 0.57 2.62
C THR A 244 17.36 0.77 3.08
N PHE A 245 17.88 2.00 3.04
CA PHE A 245 19.17 2.36 3.62
C PHE A 245 19.22 3.86 3.98
N PRO A 246 19.77 4.24 5.14
CA PRO A 246 20.26 3.38 6.22
C PRO A 246 19.18 2.51 6.87
N SER A 247 19.58 1.32 7.34
CA SER A 247 18.74 0.51 8.23
C SER A 247 18.84 1.01 9.68
N ALA A 248 17.84 0.68 10.49
CA ALA A 248 17.82 1.07 11.90
C ALA A 248 19.11 0.64 12.63
N GLY A 249 19.80 1.60 13.25
CA GLY A 249 21.04 1.35 14.00
C GLY A 249 22.31 1.18 13.16
N SER A 250 22.24 1.32 11.84
CA SER A 250 23.44 1.37 10.98
C SER A 250 24.32 2.57 11.32
N SER A 251 25.62 2.45 11.07
CA SER A 251 26.59 3.53 11.23
C SER A 251 27.06 4.02 9.86
N ILE A 252 26.93 5.33 9.62
CA ILE A 252 27.28 6.00 8.38
C ILE A 252 28.44 6.98 8.60
N SER A 253 29.35 7.03 7.63
CA SER A 253 30.36 8.07 7.47
C SER A 253 30.53 8.40 5.98
N ASP A 254 31.15 9.54 5.67
CA ASP A 254 31.38 10.03 4.30
C ASP A 254 30.08 10.18 3.47
N THR A 255 30.20 10.07 2.14
CA THR A 255 29.05 10.11 1.22
C THR A 255 28.44 8.72 1.07
N VAL A 256 27.15 8.61 1.35
CA VAL A 256 26.34 7.38 1.17
C VAL A 256 25.11 7.66 0.30
N ALA A 257 24.50 6.61 -0.25
CA ALA A 257 23.21 6.70 -0.92
C ALA A 257 22.08 6.40 0.08
N LEU A 258 21.19 7.36 0.32
CA LEU A 258 19.92 7.13 0.99
C LEU A 258 18.97 6.47 -0.01
N THR A 259 18.32 5.39 0.36
CA THR A 259 17.47 4.61 -0.57
C THR A 259 16.14 4.25 0.08
N ALA A 260 15.10 4.17 -0.75
CA ALA A 260 13.77 3.76 -0.34
C ALA A 260 13.03 3.01 -1.45
N THR A 261 12.02 2.23 -1.06
CA THR A 261 10.97 1.73 -1.95
C THR A 261 9.68 2.47 -1.66
N ALA A 262 8.88 2.74 -2.68
CA ALA A 262 7.54 3.29 -2.52
C ALA A 262 6.56 2.61 -3.47
N THR A 263 5.34 2.40 -3.01
CA THR A 263 4.23 1.83 -3.78
C THR A 263 2.95 2.58 -3.48
N ASP A 264 2.08 2.65 -4.47
CA ASP A 264 0.82 3.39 -4.43
C ASP A 264 -0.17 2.75 -5.39
N ASP A 265 -1.47 2.88 -5.15
CA ASP A 265 -2.51 2.28 -5.99
C ASP A 265 -2.77 3.06 -7.29
N THR A 266 -2.43 4.36 -7.34
CA THR A 266 -2.58 5.21 -8.53
C THR A 266 -1.24 5.67 -9.12
N GLY A 267 -0.18 5.67 -8.33
CA GLY A 267 1.20 5.86 -8.75
C GLY A 267 1.95 6.86 -7.87
N VAL A 268 3.23 6.61 -7.67
CA VAL A 268 4.12 7.50 -6.92
C VAL A 268 4.70 8.57 -7.85
N MET A 269 4.52 9.85 -7.51
CA MET A 269 5.09 10.98 -8.23
C MET A 269 6.57 11.18 -7.90
N ASN A 270 6.95 11.10 -6.62
CA ASN A 270 8.35 11.20 -6.18
C ASN A 270 8.56 10.71 -4.74
N VAL A 271 9.82 10.53 -4.35
CA VAL A 271 10.26 10.33 -2.96
C VAL A 271 11.27 11.42 -2.59
N ALA A 272 10.96 12.19 -1.55
CA ALA A 272 11.86 13.16 -0.93
C ALA A 272 12.59 12.53 0.27
N PHE A 273 13.87 12.85 0.44
CA PHE A 273 14.69 12.42 1.57
C PHE A 273 15.14 13.61 2.40
N ASP A 274 14.99 13.49 3.73
CA ASP A 274 15.42 14.45 4.72
C ASP A 274 16.31 13.77 5.79
N VAL A 275 17.30 14.48 6.33
CA VAL A 275 18.05 14.07 7.52
C VAL A 275 17.84 15.08 8.63
N ASP A 276 17.31 14.63 9.76
CA ASP A 276 16.88 15.48 10.89
C ASP A 276 15.96 16.64 10.48
N GLY A 277 15.13 16.41 9.47
CA GLY A 277 14.23 17.41 8.89
C GLY A 277 14.92 18.41 7.95
N ALA A 278 16.21 18.26 7.66
CA ALA A 278 16.89 19.03 6.62
C ALA A 278 16.81 18.29 5.26
N PRO A 279 16.35 18.96 4.19
CA PRO A 279 16.18 18.33 2.89
C PRO A 279 17.52 17.94 2.26
N VAL A 280 17.61 16.70 1.79
CA VAL A 280 18.77 16.15 1.08
C VAL A 280 18.53 16.16 -0.43
N GLY A 281 17.36 15.68 -0.88
CA GLY A 281 17.01 15.64 -2.29
C GLY A 281 15.72 14.88 -2.56
N VAL A 282 15.32 14.86 -3.83
CA VAL A 282 14.10 14.22 -4.32
C VAL A 282 14.46 13.35 -5.53
N ASP A 283 13.87 12.16 -5.61
CA ASP A 283 13.97 11.26 -6.76
C ASP A 283 12.56 10.92 -7.27
N ASP A 284 12.34 11.06 -8.58
CA ASP A 284 11.06 10.80 -9.25
C ASP A 284 11.03 9.45 -9.97
N SER A 285 12.09 8.64 -9.85
CA SER A 285 12.21 7.36 -10.56
C SER A 285 12.70 6.23 -9.65
N ALA A 286 11.94 5.13 -9.60
CA ALA A 286 12.37 3.94 -8.88
C ALA A 286 13.52 3.24 -9.63
N PRO A 287 14.54 2.69 -8.93
CA PRO A 287 14.70 2.67 -7.47
C PRO A 287 15.15 4.03 -6.90
N TYR A 288 14.43 4.53 -5.89
CA TYR A 288 14.63 5.87 -5.34
C TYR A 288 15.93 5.97 -4.54
N SER A 289 16.80 6.90 -4.92
CA SER A 289 18.12 7.05 -4.31
C SER A 289 18.66 8.49 -4.38
N VAL A 290 19.15 9.00 -3.26
CA VAL A 290 19.82 10.31 -3.18
C VAL A 290 21.17 10.19 -2.48
N LEU A 291 22.21 10.83 -3.03
CA LEU A 291 23.52 10.89 -2.38
C LEU A 291 23.52 11.94 -1.25
N TRP A 292 23.94 11.51 -0.06
CA TRP A 292 24.07 12.35 1.12
C TRP A 292 25.48 12.29 1.68
N ASN A 293 26.06 13.43 2.00
CA ASN A 293 27.40 13.52 2.60
C ASN A 293 27.28 13.83 4.10
N SER A 294 27.67 12.88 4.95
CA SER A 294 27.61 13.05 6.39
C SER A 294 28.77 13.87 6.94
N GLY A 295 29.85 14.14 6.20
CA GLY A 295 31.13 14.62 6.74
C GLY A 295 31.10 15.98 7.47
N GLY A 296 30.05 16.77 7.34
CA GLY A 296 29.82 18.01 8.10
C GLY A 296 28.82 17.89 9.25
N VAL A 297 28.23 16.70 9.44
CA VAL A 297 27.21 16.41 10.46
C VAL A 297 27.89 15.95 11.75
N SER A 298 27.30 16.27 12.90
CA SER A 298 27.83 15.83 14.19
C SER A 298 27.80 14.31 14.32
N ASP A 299 28.71 13.73 15.08
CA ASP A 299 28.60 12.31 15.46
C ASP A 299 27.43 12.11 16.43
N GLY A 300 26.73 10.98 16.32
CA GLY A 300 25.60 10.67 17.19
C GLY A 300 24.44 10.01 16.46
N THR A 301 23.29 9.92 17.11
CA THR A 301 22.06 9.39 16.53
C THR A 301 21.37 10.46 15.69
N HIS A 302 21.01 10.09 14.46
CA HIS A 302 20.30 10.90 13.48
C HIS A 302 19.10 10.13 12.93
N THR A 303 18.23 10.83 12.21
CA THR A 303 17.07 10.21 11.55
C THR A 303 17.08 10.53 10.07
N VAL A 304 16.80 9.54 9.24
CA VAL A 304 16.45 9.74 7.83
C VAL A 304 14.95 9.60 7.71
N THR A 305 14.31 10.50 6.96
CA THR A 305 12.89 10.40 6.60
C THR A 305 12.77 10.33 5.09
N ALA A 306 12.01 9.35 4.59
CA ALA A 306 11.57 9.31 3.21
C ALA A 306 10.08 9.68 3.16
N THR A 307 9.72 10.62 2.29
CA THR A 307 8.33 11.04 2.04
C THR A 307 7.99 10.71 0.60
N ALA A 308 7.12 9.73 0.37
CA ALA A 308 6.56 9.49 -0.95
C ALA A 308 5.34 10.38 -1.16
N THR A 309 5.22 10.98 -2.34
CA THR A 309 4.03 11.73 -2.77
C THR A 309 3.43 11.03 -3.99
N ASP A 310 2.12 10.79 -3.98
CA ASP A 310 1.40 10.19 -5.12
C ASP A 310 1.08 11.23 -6.21
N THR A 311 0.39 10.79 -7.27
CA THR A 311 -0.04 11.68 -8.36
C THR A 311 -1.21 12.61 -8.01
N ALA A 312 -1.90 12.36 -6.90
CA ALA A 312 -2.98 13.21 -6.36
C ALA A 312 -2.49 14.21 -5.30
N GLY A 313 -1.23 14.13 -4.89
CA GLY A 313 -0.60 14.98 -3.88
C GLY A 313 -0.77 14.49 -2.43
N GLN A 314 -1.20 13.25 -2.20
CA GLN A 314 -1.17 12.64 -0.87
C GLN A 314 0.23 12.14 -0.56
N ALA A 315 0.54 11.99 0.73
CA ALA A 315 1.88 11.64 1.17
C ALA A 315 1.88 10.55 2.25
N GLY A 316 2.85 9.66 2.15
CA GLY A 316 3.22 8.70 3.18
C GLY A 316 4.68 8.84 3.56
N THR A 317 5.01 8.54 4.82
CA THR A 317 6.35 8.75 5.37
C THR A 317 6.86 7.52 6.11
N ASP A 318 8.17 7.32 6.03
CA ASP A 318 8.91 6.38 6.88
C ASP A 318 10.16 7.07 7.43
N THR A 319 10.44 6.83 8.71
CA THR A 319 11.54 7.47 9.44
C THR A 319 12.37 6.42 10.15
N VAL A 320 13.66 6.36 9.84
CA VAL A 320 14.59 5.35 10.37
C VAL A 320 15.74 6.03 11.13
N PRO A 321 16.02 5.62 12.38
CA PRO A 321 17.18 6.13 13.12
C PRO A 321 18.47 5.43 12.69
N PHE A 322 19.54 6.21 12.55
CA PHE A 322 20.88 5.72 12.25
C PHE A 322 21.93 6.48 13.08
N THR A 323 23.19 6.07 13.01
CA THR A 323 24.29 6.73 13.71
C THR A 323 25.27 7.35 12.71
N VAL A 324 25.54 8.64 12.83
CA VAL A 324 26.66 9.29 12.14
C VAL A 324 27.93 9.08 12.96
N ALA A 325 28.99 8.63 12.29
CA ALA A 325 30.31 8.42 12.86
C ALA A 325 31.39 8.97 11.90
N ASN A 326 31.46 10.29 11.78
CA ASN A 326 32.50 11.01 11.04
C ASN A 326 33.81 11.12 11.83
N GLY A 327 33.75 10.94 13.15
CA GLY A 327 34.94 10.79 13.97
C GLY A 327 35.78 9.58 13.53
N PRO A 328 37.10 9.58 13.82
CA PRO A 328 37.86 8.34 13.76
C PRO A 328 37.16 7.25 14.60
N PRO A 329 37.22 5.95 14.22
CA PRO A 329 36.70 4.84 15.03
C PRO A 329 37.12 5.00 16.50
N PRO A 330 36.35 4.48 17.48
CA PRO A 330 36.50 4.81 18.90
C PRO A 330 37.95 5.02 19.31
N THR A 331 38.22 6.20 19.83
CA THR A 331 39.56 6.65 20.20
C THR A 331 40.05 5.88 21.42
N GLY A 332 40.79 4.83 21.14
CA GLY A 332 41.72 4.23 22.08
C GLY A 332 41.20 3.11 22.97
N GLY A 333 42.16 2.63 23.76
CA GLY A 333 42.14 1.31 24.38
C GLY A 333 43.44 0.58 24.07
N ASP A 334 43.67 -0.51 24.79
CA ASP A 334 44.89 -1.30 24.66
C ASP A 334 44.65 -2.51 23.75
N VAL A 335 45.48 -2.67 22.72
CA VAL A 335 45.44 -3.82 21.81
C VAL A 335 46.65 -4.71 22.07
N LEU A 336 46.45 -6.03 22.07
CA LEU A 336 47.55 -6.99 21.98
C LEU A 336 47.65 -7.52 20.55
N LEU A 337 48.73 -7.17 19.84
CA LEU A 337 49.06 -7.72 18.53
C LEU A 337 50.03 -8.90 18.71
N VAL A 338 49.62 -10.10 18.33
CA VAL A 338 50.44 -11.32 18.40
C VAL A 338 51.09 -11.59 17.04
N VAL A 339 52.41 -11.76 17.03
CA VAL A 339 53.23 -11.91 15.81
C VAL A 339 54.38 -12.90 16.04
N ALA A 340 54.98 -13.42 14.97
CA ALA A 340 56.11 -14.35 15.07
C ALA A 340 57.43 -13.69 15.53
N ALA A 341 57.61 -12.39 15.30
CA ALA A 341 58.84 -11.69 15.64
C ALA A 341 58.57 -10.24 16.10
N PRO A 342 58.32 -10.00 17.40
CA PRO A 342 57.96 -8.66 17.89
C PRO A 342 58.99 -7.57 17.65
N ALA A 343 60.27 -7.94 17.61
CA ALA A 343 61.38 -7.01 17.34
C ALA A 343 61.62 -6.75 15.84
N ALA A 344 60.91 -7.45 14.95
CA ALA A 344 61.12 -7.40 13.50
C ALA A 344 59.78 -7.56 12.76
N LEU A 345 58.86 -6.62 13.00
CA LEU A 345 57.55 -6.59 12.34
C LEU A 345 57.71 -6.55 10.82
N THR A 346 56.87 -7.33 10.13
CA THR A 346 56.72 -7.26 8.67
C THR A 346 56.15 -5.90 8.24
N GLY A 347 56.25 -5.57 6.95
CA GLY A 347 55.66 -4.35 6.42
C GLY A 347 54.14 -4.25 6.66
N GLY A 348 53.42 -5.38 6.55
CA GLY A 348 51.99 -5.44 6.83
C GLY A 348 51.66 -5.20 8.30
N GLU A 349 52.43 -5.78 9.22
CA GLU A 349 52.24 -5.56 10.67
C GLU A 349 52.55 -4.12 11.07
N ASN A 350 53.62 -3.52 10.53
CA ASN A 350 53.90 -2.10 10.75
C ASN A 350 52.76 -1.21 10.25
N ALA A 351 52.15 -1.53 9.11
CA ALA A 351 50.99 -0.79 8.58
C ALA A 351 49.76 -0.94 9.50
N VAL A 352 49.50 -2.13 10.04
CA VAL A 352 48.42 -2.38 11.00
C VAL A 352 48.66 -1.62 12.31
N VAL A 353 49.87 -1.70 12.87
CA VAL A 353 50.25 -0.94 14.07
C VAL A 353 50.07 0.56 13.83
N GLY A 354 50.57 1.08 12.70
CA GLY A 354 50.43 2.48 12.34
C GLY A 354 48.96 2.91 12.22
N ARG A 355 48.10 2.09 11.61
CA ARG A 355 46.67 2.36 11.48
C ARG A 355 45.96 2.36 12.84
N LEU A 356 46.21 1.35 13.67
CA LEU A 356 45.61 1.27 15.01
C LEU A 356 46.04 2.45 15.89
N THR A 357 47.33 2.79 15.89
CA THR A 357 47.85 3.95 16.63
C THR A 357 47.27 5.27 16.11
N ALA A 358 47.13 5.43 14.79
CA ALA A 358 46.48 6.60 14.20
C ALA A 358 44.99 6.71 14.58
N SER A 359 44.33 5.58 14.85
CA SER A 359 42.98 5.50 15.40
C SER A 359 42.94 5.59 16.94
N GLY A 360 44.07 5.88 17.60
CA GLY A 360 44.16 6.15 19.04
C GLY A 360 44.43 4.93 19.93
N PHE A 361 44.61 3.73 19.39
CA PHE A 361 44.91 2.53 20.18
C PHE A 361 46.36 2.49 20.65
N THR A 362 46.58 2.03 21.87
CA THR A 362 47.91 1.64 22.35
C THR A 362 48.17 0.19 21.96
N VAL A 363 49.10 -0.04 21.04
CA VAL A 363 49.42 -1.40 20.58
C VAL A 363 50.59 -1.98 21.36
N THR A 364 50.33 -3.06 22.09
CA THR A 364 51.36 -3.93 22.69
C THR A 364 51.61 -5.11 21.75
N VAL A 365 52.86 -5.36 21.37
CA VAL A 365 53.22 -6.49 20.50
C VAL A 365 53.73 -7.66 21.35
N ALA A 366 53.20 -8.85 21.12
CA ALA A 366 53.61 -10.09 21.81
C ALA A 366 54.15 -11.14 20.84
N ASP A 367 55.11 -11.91 21.33
CA ASP A 367 55.71 -13.06 20.63
C ASP A 367 54.74 -14.24 20.66
N ASP A 368 54.47 -14.82 19.50
CA ASP A 368 53.60 -15.99 19.39
C ASP A 368 54.14 -17.21 20.15
N ASN A 369 55.44 -17.32 20.40
CA ASN A 369 56.06 -18.39 21.19
C ASN A 369 55.85 -18.23 22.70
N ALA A 370 55.49 -17.04 23.16
CA ALA A 370 55.40 -16.71 24.59
C ALA A 370 54.04 -16.13 25.02
N VAL A 371 53.12 -15.90 24.07
CA VAL A 371 51.82 -15.31 24.39
C VAL A 371 50.99 -16.19 25.32
N SER A 372 50.28 -15.56 26.26
CA SER A 372 49.42 -16.23 27.23
C SER A 372 48.15 -15.41 27.52
N ALA A 373 47.13 -16.08 28.07
CA ALA A 373 45.87 -15.44 28.47
C ALA A 373 46.05 -14.25 29.44
N THR A 374 47.09 -14.26 30.28
CA THR A 374 47.34 -13.15 31.21
C THR A 374 47.59 -11.83 30.48
N GLN A 375 48.25 -11.86 29.32
CA GLN A 375 48.57 -10.67 28.54
C GLN A 375 47.35 -10.05 27.85
N THR A 376 46.24 -10.78 27.77
CA THR A 376 44.99 -10.29 27.17
C THR A 376 44.12 -9.53 28.17
N THR A 377 44.45 -9.59 29.46
CA THR A 377 43.67 -8.94 30.52
C THR A 377 43.73 -7.43 30.37
N GLY A 378 42.56 -6.77 30.37
CA GLY A 378 42.45 -5.31 30.21
C GLY A 378 42.64 -4.80 28.77
N LYS A 379 42.85 -5.70 27.80
CA LYS A 379 42.91 -5.34 26.38
C LYS A 379 41.50 -5.17 25.82
N SER A 380 41.32 -4.17 24.95
CA SER A 380 40.08 -3.97 24.20
C SER A 380 39.81 -5.12 23.25
N PHE A 381 40.87 -5.62 22.60
CA PHE A 381 40.85 -6.85 21.81
C PHE A 381 42.27 -7.38 21.58
N VAL A 382 42.35 -8.63 21.11
CA VAL A 382 43.59 -9.27 20.66
C VAL A 382 43.54 -9.40 19.14
N LEU A 383 44.61 -9.03 18.45
CA LEU A 383 44.79 -9.28 17.02
C LEU A 383 45.86 -10.35 16.81
N VAL A 384 45.44 -11.51 16.31
CA VAL A 384 46.36 -12.59 15.91
C VAL A 384 46.81 -12.32 14.47
N GLY A 385 48.05 -11.82 14.35
CA GLY A 385 48.63 -11.39 13.09
C GLY A 385 48.92 -12.52 12.11
N GLN A 386 49.07 -12.17 10.83
CA GLN A 386 49.34 -13.13 9.76
C GLN A 386 50.69 -13.86 9.88
N SER A 387 51.69 -13.27 10.55
CA SER A 387 52.99 -13.92 10.70
C SER A 387 52.98 -15.08 11.69
N THR A 388 51.98 -15.16 12.58
CA THR A 388 51.91 -16.15 13.65
C THR A 388 52.03 -17.58 13.13
N ASN A 389 52.70 -18.42 13.92
CA ASN A 389 52.82 -19.84 13.67
C ASN A 389 51.59 -20.58 14.20
N ALA A 390 50.78 -21.09 13.28
CA ALA A 390 49.54 -21.79 13.57
C ALA A 390 49.72 -23.10 14.37
N ASN A 391 50.94 -23.63 14.48
CA ASN A 391 51.20 -24.87 15.23
C ASN A 391 51.48 -24.63 16.72
N LEU A 392 51.58 -23.37 17.18
CA LEU A 392 51.95 -23.06 18.55
C LEU A 392 50.75 -23.12 19.51
N ALA A 393 50.89 -23.92 20.57
CA ALA A 393 49.88 -24.05 21.62
C ALA A 393 49.62 -22.73 22.37
N SER A 394 50.64 -21.88 22.51
CA SER A 394 50.53 -20.53 23.07
C SER A 394 49.48 -19.69 22.33
N VAL A 395 49.50 -19.68 20.99
CA VAL A 395 48.53 -18.94 20.17
C VAL A 395 47.15 -19.57 20.26
N LYS A 396 47.06 -20.91 20.15
CA LYS A 396 45.78 -21.65 20.25
C LYS A 396 45.10 -21.45 21.60
N SER A 397 45.87 -21.26 22.67
CA SER A 397 45.32 -20.99 24.02
C SER A 397 44.48 -19.70 24.08
N LEU A 398 44.67 -18.79 23.13
CA LEU A 398 43.91 -17.54 23.05
C LEU A 398 42.45 -17.75 22.62
N ALA A 399 42.07 -18.92 22.09
CA ALA A 399 40.68 -19.21 21.73
C ALA A 399 39.72 -19.20 22.94
N GLY A 400 40.25 -19.40 24.16
CA GLY A 400 39.46 -19.44 25.39
C GLY A 400 39.44 -18.15 26.21
N VAL A 401 40.01 -17.05 25.71
CA VAL A 401 40.06 -15.77 26.47
C VAL A 401 38.72 -15.04 26.41
N SER A 402 38.46 -14.21 27.42
CA SER A 402 37.19 -13.46 27.54
C SER A 402 37.18 -12.12 26.78
N VAL A 403 38.28 -11.75 26.13
CA VAL A 403 38.36 -10.53 25.31
C VAL A 403 38.12 -10.87 23.85
N PRO A 404 37.55 -9.95 23.04
CA PRO A 404 37.38 -10.18 21.61
C PRO A 404 38.71 -10.53 20.93
N VAL A 405 38.71 -11.54 20.06
CA VAL A 405 39.88 -11.93 19.28
C VAL A 405 39.60 -11.79 17.80
N TRP A 406 40.40 -10.96 17.14
CA TRP A 406 40.45 -10.85 15.68
C TRP A 406 41.55 -11.77 15.16
N VAL A 407 41.16 -12.83 14.47
CA VAL A 407 42.09 -13.79 13.87
C VAL A 407 42.31 -13.43 12.40
N ALA A 408 43.51 -12.96 12.05
CA ALA A 408 43.84 -12.68 10.64
C ALA A 408 44.35 -13.93 9.93
N LYS A 409 45.08 -14.81 10.65
CA LYS A 409 45.68 -16.04 10.14
C LYS A 409 44.60 -17.09 9.84
N PRO A 410 44.35 -17.46 8.58
CA PRO A 410 43.26 -18.40 8.25
C PRO A 410 43.52 -19.81 8.79
N TYR A 411 44.79 -20.21 8.92
CA TYR A 411 45.19 -21.51 9.47
C TYR A 411 45.04 -21.66 10.98
N LEU A 412 44.41 -20.67 11.64
CA LEU A 412 43.99 -20.73 13.03
C LEU A 412 42.46 -20.65 13.16
N PHE A 413 41.71 -20.54 12.06
CA PHE A 413 40.26 -20.36 12.15
C PHE A 413 39.57 -21.53 12.85
N ASP A 414 39.97 -22.76 12.55
CA ASP A 414 39.49 -23.96 13.22
C ASP A 414 39.89 -24.02 14.69
N ASP A 415 41.12 -23.67 15.04
CA ASP A 415 41.58 -23.62 16.43
C ASP A 415 40.79 -22.61 17.29
N PHE A 416 40.27 -21.54 16.66
CA PHE A 416 39.38 -20.57 17.29
C PHE A 416 37.88 -20.89 17.11
N GLY A 417 37.53 -22.05 16.52
CA GLY A 417 36.15 -22.49 16.33
C GLY A 417 35.38 -21.72 15.25
N LEU A 418 36.07 -20.94 14.41
CA LEU A 418 35.49 -20.11 13.36
C LEU A 418 35.08 -20.93 12.12
N THR A 419 35.73 -22.06 11.86
CA THR A 419 35.50 -22.95 10.70
C THR A 419 35.67 -24.42 11.07
N GLY A 420 35.38 -25.33 10.13
CA GLY A 420 35.80 -26.74 10.23
C GLY A 420 37.33 -26.92 10.17
N PRO A 421 37.86 -28.11 10.53
CA PRO A 421 39.29 -28.33 10.78
C PRO A 421 40.15 -28.63 9.53
N VAL A 422 39.58 -28.66 8.33
CA VAL A 422 40.30 -29.14 7.14
C VAL A 422 40.83 -27.96 6.31
N ALA A 423 42.13 -27.69 6.43
CA ALA A 423 42.83 -26.70 5.59
C ALA A 423 42.62 -26.96 4.08
N GLY A 424 42.36 -25.91 3.33
CA GLY A 424 42.03 -25.96 1.89
C GLY A 424 40.58 -26.37 1.57
N THR A 425 39.84 -26.90 2.55
CA THR A 425 38.41 -27.22 2.41
C THR A 425 37.54 -26.25 3.20
N ASP A 426 37.86 -26.06 4.47
CA ASP A 426 37.09 -25.25 5.41
C ASP A 426 37.68 -23.84 5.58
N TYR A 427 38.99 -23.68 5.40
CA TYR A 427 39.67 -22.41 5.49
C TYR A 427 40.93 -22.40 4.65
N GLY A 428 41.46 -21.21 4.40
CA GLY A 428 42.75 -21.03 3.77
C GLY A 428 42.91 -19.63 3.23
N ASP A 429 43.70 -19.52 2.18
CA ASP A 429 43.95 -18.27 1.50
C ASP A 429 44.09 -18.50 0.00
N LYS A 430 43.83 -17.47 -0.80
CA LYS A 430 43.87 -17.55 -2.27
C LYS A 430 44.28 -16.22 -2.89
N PRO A 431 44.80 -16.20 -4.12
CA PRO A 431 45.06 -14.96 -4.84
C PRO A 431 43.82 -14.09 -4.91
N GLY A 432 43.97 -12.80 -4.61
CA GLY A 432 42.85 -11.86 -4.60
C GLY A 432 43.23 -10.50 -4.05
N SER A 433 42.53 -9.48 -4.52
CA SER A 433 42.73 -8.08 -4.13
C SER A 433 41.44 -7.38 -3.72
N ALA A 434 40.29 -8.02 -3.87
CA ALA A 434 38.97 -7.45 -3.64
C ALA A 434 38.05 -8.42 -2.91
N LEU A 435 37.07 -7.86 -2.20
CA LEU A 435 36.00 -8.57 -1.52
C LEU A 435 34.65 -8.05 -2.00
N THR A 436 33.64 -8.91 -2.03
CA THR A 436 32.24 -8.51 -2.28
C THR A 436 31.52 -8.41 -0.94
N ILE A 437 30.92 -7.27 -0.66
CA ILE A 437 30.11 -7.06 0.54
C ILE A 437 28.83 -7.90 0.43
N ALA A 438 28.64 -8.80 1.39
CA ALA A 438 27.51 -9.71 1.47
C ALA A 438 26.41 -9.20 2.42
N ASP A 439 26.80 -8.46 3.46
CA ASP A 439 25.89 -7.79 4.38
C ASP A 439 26.32 -6.32 4.53
N PRO A 440 25.76 -5.40 3.71
CA PRO A 440 26.12 -3.98 3.76
C PRO A 440 25.54 -3.25 4.97
N ALA A 441 24.55 -3.84 5.66
CA ALA A 441 23.97 -3.25 6.88
C ALA A 441 24.86 -3.53 8.10
N HIS A 442 25.69 -4.58 8.06
CA HIS A 442 26.59 -4.92 9.15
C HIS A 442 27.65 -3.81 9.39
N PRO A 443 27.91 -3.39 10.64
CA PRO A 443 28.88 -2.32 10.94
C PRO A 443 30.29 -2.55 10.36
N LEU A 444 30.75 -3.80 10.30
CA LEU A 444 32.04 -4.17 9.69
C LEU A 444 32.10 -3.91 8.16
N ALA A 445 30.97 -3.72 7.48
CA ALA A 445 30.96 -3.30 6.08
C ALA A 445 31.35 -1.82 5.90
N ALA A 446 31.34 -1.03 6.99
CA ALA A 446 31.74 0.39 6.99
C ALA A 446 31.07 1.21 5.87
N GLY A 447 29.75 1.02 5.70
CA GLY A 447 28.94 1.71 4.70
C GLY A 447 29.25 1.31 3.24
N ARG A 448 30.10 0.29 3.01
CA ARG A 448 30.44 -0.15 1.66
C ARG A 448 29.41 -1.15 1.12
N THR A 449 29.22 -1.12 -0.18
CA THR A 449 28.39 -2.06 -0.93
C THR A 449 29.17 -2.58 -2.15
N GLY A 450 28.69 -3.67 -2.76
CA GLY A 450 29.29 -4.22 -3.97
C GLY A 450 30.71 -4.78 -3.78
N THR A 451 31.54 -4.69 -4.81
CA THR A 451 32.91 -5.19 -4.78
C THR A 451 33.89 -4.09 -4.41
N VAL A 452 34.64 -4.31 -3.33
CA VAL A 452 35.62 -3.38 -2.76
C VAL A 452 37.03 -3.94 -2.96
N THR A 453 37.88 -3.20 -3.67
CA THR A 453 39.32 -3.50 -3.74
C THR A 453 39.98 -3.13 -2.42
N ILE A 454 40.58 -4.11 -1.74
CA ILE A 454 41.20 -3.96 -0.41
C ILE A 454 42.73 -3.89 -0.46
N GLN A 455 43.36 -4.32 -1.56
CA GLN A 455 44.82 -4.29 -1.75
C GLN A 455 45.22 -4.24 -3.23
N SER A 456 46.44 -3.82 -3.56
CA SER A 456 46.94 -3.72 -4.94
C SER A 456 47.42 -5.05 -5.55
N GLY A 457 47.22 -6.16 -4.85
CA GLY A 457 47.63 -7.52 -5.23
C GLY A 457 47.81 -8.40 -3.99
N GLY A 458 48.11 -9.69 -4.18
CA GLY A 458 48.41 -10.60 -3.08
C GLY A 458 47.32 -11.64 -2.86
N ARG A 459 47.07 -11.96 -1.58
CA ARG A 459 46.22 -13.08 -1.17
C ARG A 459 45.21 -12.62 -0.13
N VAL A 460 44.04 -13.22 -0.16
CA VAL A 460 42.94 -12.98 0.79
C VAL A 460 42.67 -14.25 1.58
N SER A 461 42.52 -14.11 2.89
CA SER A 461 42.04 -15.18 3.77
C SER A 461 40.59 -15.53 3.44
N TRP A 462 40.22 -16.79 3.57
CA TRP A 462 38.84 -17.25 3.46
C TRP A 462 38.53 -18.37 4.43
N GLY A 463 37.25 -18.53 4.74
CA GLY A 463 36.69 -19.57 5.60
C GLY A 463 35.27 -19.97 5.20
N ARG A 464 34.86 -21.16 5.63
CA ARG A 464 33.49 -21.69 5.58
C ARG A 464 32.97 -21.81 7.00
N PRO A 465 32.43 -20.71 7.55
CA PRO A 465 31.99 -20.72 8.93
C PRO A 465 30.71 -21.54 9.11
N ALA A 466 30.37 -21.81 10.38
CA ALA A 466 29.10 -22.43 10.72
C ALA A 466 27.91 -21.58 10.21
N ALA A 467 26.76 -22.21 10.02
CA ALA A 467 25.56 -21.57 9.44
C ALA A 467 25.05 -20.36 10.26
N ALA A 468 25.41 -20.25 11.54
CA ALA A 468 25.02 -19.15 12.40
C ALA A 468 25.92 -17.90 12.27
N ALA A 469 27.05 -17.99 11.56
CA ALA A 469 27.97 -16.88 11.44
C ALA A 469 27.41 -15.75 10.58
N ALA A 470 27.67 -14.51 10.98
CA ALA A 470 27.36 -13.34 10.17
C ALA A 470 28.45 -13.18 9.10
N ILE A 471 28.10 -13.33 7.82
CA ILE A 471 29.05 -13.17 6.70
C ILE A 471 28.96 -11.75 6.15
N VAL A 472 29.96 -10.93 6.45
CA VAL A 472 30.00 -9.51 6.08
C VAL A 472 30.55 -9.31 4.68
N ALA A 473 31.64 -10.00 4.34
CA ALA A 473 32.27 -9.89 3.03
C ALA A 473 32.85 -11.23 2.56
N ARG A 474 32.82 -11.44 1.24
CA ARG A 474 33.24 -12.68 0.59
C ARG A 474 34.42 -12.45 -0.35
N ALA A 475 35.30 -13.44 -0.40
CA ALA A 475 36.30 -13.59 -1.46
C ALA A 475 35.75 -14.61 -2.47
N GLY A 476 35.08 -14.15 -3.53
CA GLY A 476 34.33 -15.05 -4.41
C GLY A 476 33.16 -15.70 -3.66
N ALA A 477 33.09 -17.03 -3.63
CA ALA A 477 32.03 -17.74 -2.91
C ALA A 477 32.27 -17.87 -1.39
N ASP A 478 33.52 -17.85 -0.95
CA ASP A 478 33.90 -18.13 0.44
C ASP A 478 33.88 -16.86 1.32
N ALA A 479 33.56 -16.99 2.61
CA ALA A 479 33.56 -15.87 3.54
C ALA A 479 35.00 -15.40 3.81
N SER A 480 35.20 -14.09 3.95
CA SER A 480 36.52 -13.50 4.22
C SER A 480 36.50 -12.59 5.45
N VAL A 481 35.38 -11.89 5.68
CA VAL A 481 35.08 -11.16 6.91
C VAL A 481 33.78 -11.71 7.47
N PHE A 482 33.86 -12.30 8.66
CA PHE A 482 32.73 -12.95 9.33
C PHE A 482 32.95 -13.00 10.85
N THR A 483 31.87 -13.16 11.61
CA THR A 483 31.88 -13.22 13.08
C THR A 483 31.01 -14.35 13.60
#